data_AF-A0AAN8GRG3-F1
#
_entry.id   AF-A0AAN8GRG3-F1
#
_cell.length_a   1.000
_cell.length_b   1.000
_cell.length_c   1.000
_cell.angle_alpha   90.00
_cell.angle_beta   90.00
_cell.angle_gamma   90.00
#
_symmetry.space_group_name_H-M   'P 1'
#
loop_
_entity.id
_entity.type
_entity.pdbx_description
1 polymer ?
#
loop_
_entity_poly.entity_id
_entity_poly.type
_entity_poly.pdbx_seq_one_letter_code
_entity_poly.pdbx_strand_id
1 'polypeptide(L)'
;MTQCFLHSETNSPEWEQKNIDKAIGYSFAIVGINITDLAFSLLISGALKTHLYNVAPETPSLRDLQQTFCYLMQEFQRFWVDEDPSDIMEFNRVRSKFHRRILRQLKDLDTALCPHFTASDLHLVNL
;
A
#
# COMPACT_ATOMS: atom_id res chain seq x y z
N MET A 1 37.03 -17.99 39.08
CA MET A 1 37.01 -19.00 38.00
C MET A 1 35.80 -19.89 38.31
N THR A 2 34.61 -19.77 37.73
CA THR A 2 34.12 -19.11 36.53
C THR A 2 32.61 -18.95 36.76
N GLN A 3 32.06 -17.74 36.65
CA GLN A 3 30.61 -17.53 36.66
C GLN A 3 30.10 -17.91 35.27
N CYS A 4 29.38 -19.03 35.18
CA CYS A 4 28.67 -19.41 33.97
C CYS A 4 27.71 -18.28 33.58
N PHE A 5 27.95 -17.68 32.42
CA PHE A 5 27.04 -16.78 31.75
C PHE A 5 25.69 -17.49 31.59
N LEU A 6 24.68 -17.04 32.34
CA LEU A 6 23.29 -17.33 32.04
C LEU A 6 23.00 -16.64 30.70
N HIS A 7 22.75 -17.44 29.67
CA HIS A 7 22.05 -16.97 28.49
C HIS A 7 20.67 -16.52 28.98
N SER A 8 20.46 -15.21 29.09
CA SER A 8 19.11 -14.66 29.23
C SER A 8 18.47 -14.78 27.86
N GLU A 9 17.77 -15.88 27.60
CA GLU A 9 16.72 -15.89 26.59
C GLU A 9 15.66 -14.89 27.07
N THR A 10 15.78 -13.65 26.59
CA THR A 10 14.71 -12.68 26.67
C THR A 10 13.59 -13.22 25.80
N ASN A 11 12.63 -13.92 26.41
CA ASN A 11 11.35 -14.25 25.77
C ASN A 11 10.66 -12.91 25.49
N SER A 12 10.87 -12.37 24.29
CA SER A 12 10.05 -11.26 23.79
C SER A 12 8.60 -11.69 23.90
N PRO A 13 7.72 -10.88 24.48
CA PRO A 13 6.34 -11.25 24.69
C PRO A 13 5.66 -11.60 23.36
N GLU A 14 4.75 -12.57 23.38
CA GLU A 14 4.11 -13.16 22.20
C GLU A 14 3.47 -12.12 21.25
N TRP A 15 3.03 -10.97 21.78
CA TRP A 15 2.51 -9.85 20.99
C TRP A 15 3.58 -9.12 20.17
N GLU A 16 4.83 -9.04 20.65
CA GLU A 16 5.97 -8.50 19.88
C GLU A 16 6.32 -9.42 18.73
N GLN A 17 6.37 -10.73 18.99
CA GLN A 17 6.61 -11.74 17.96
C GLN A 17 5.53 -11.69 16.87
N LYS A 18 4.25 -11.63 17.26
CA LYS A 18 3.13 -11.50 16.33
C LYS A 18 3.19 -10.22 15.47
N ASN A 19 3.69 -9.11 16.03
CA ASN A 19 3.87 -7.87 15.28
C ASN A 19 5.05 -7.96 14.29
N ILE A 20 6.14 -8.63 14.67
CA ILE A 20 7.29 -8.87 13.79
C ILE A 20 6.91 -9.82 12.65
N ASP A 21 6.19 -10.89 12.92
CA ASP A 21 5.73 -11.84 11.91
C ASP A 21 4.79 -11.17 10.90
N LYS A 22 3.90 -10.28 11.38
CA LYS A 22 3.08 -9.43 10.52
C LYS A 22 3.90 -8.46 9.68
N ALA A 23 4.97 -7.87 10.22
CA ALA A 23 5.88 -7.01 9.48
C ALA A 23 6.68 -7.77 8.42
N ILE A 24 7.11 -9.01 8.71
CA ILE A 24 7.76 -9.91 7.75
C ILE A 24 6.81 -10.27 6.60
N GLY A 25 5.51 -10.40 6.89
CA GLY A 25 4.48 -10.66 5.89
C GLY A 25 4.28 -9.54 4.86
N TYR A 26 4.65 -8.29 5.17
CA TYR A 26 4.46 -7.14 4.27
C TYR A 26 5.79 -6.64 3.69
N SER A 27 6.20 -7.22 2.56
CA SER A 27 7.44 -6.84 1.88
C SER A 27 7.26 -5.56 1.04
N PHE A 28 7.82 -4.44 1.52
CA PHE A 28 7.70 -3.14 0.85
C PHE A 28 8.22 -3.14 -0.60
N ALA A 29 9.31 -3.86 -0.88
CA ALA A 29 9.87 -3.96 -2.23
C ALA A 29 8.95 -4.75 -3.17
N ILE A 30 8.42 -5.90 -2.71
CA ILE A 30 7.48 -6.72 -3.50
C ILE A 30 6.21 -5.89 -3.76
N VAL A 31 5.68 -5.24 -2.72
CA VAL A 31 4.50 -4.38 -2.85
C VAL A 31 4.76 -3.24 -3.83
N GLY A 32 5.86 -2.51 -3.69
CA GLY A 32 6.19 -1.35 -4.53
C GLY A 32 6.24 -1.69 -6.03
N ILE A 33 6.87 -2.81 -6.41
CA ILE A 33 6.90 -3.27 -7.80
C ILE A 33 5.48 -3.58 -8.29
N ASN A 34 4.68 -4.28 -7.48
CA ASN A 34 3.33 -4.68 -7.86
C ASN A 34 2.35 -3.51 -7.94
N ILE A 35 2.47 -2.53 -7.04
CA ILE A 35 1.64 -1.32 -7.07
C ILE A 35 2.05 -0.40 -8.22
N THR A 36 3.33 -0.32 -8.55
CA THR A 36 3.80 0.37 -9.77
C THR A 36 3.16 -0.25 -11.01
N ASP A 37 3.20 -1.57 -11.14
CA ASP A 37 2.57 -2.30 -12.25
C ASP A 37 1.04 -2.09 -12.32
N LEU A 38 0.36 -2.08 -11.16
CA LEU A 38 -1.06 -1.78 -11.07
C LEU A 38 -1.37 -0.35 -11.54
N ALA A 39 -0.67 0.65 -11.03
CA ALA A 39 -0.87 2.05 -11.41
C ALA A 39 -0.67 2.25 -12.91
N PHE A 40 0.38 1.66 -13.47
CA PHE A 40 0.67 1.69 -14.90
C PHE A 40 -0.42 0.97 -15.73
N SER A 41 -0.85 -0.22 -15.29
CA SER A 41 -1.92 -0.98 -15.96
C SER A 41 -3.25 -0.23 -15.97
N LEU A 42 -3.61 0.45 -14.87
CA LEU A 42 -4.80 1.29 -14.78
C LEU A 42 -4.72 2.50 -15.72
N LEU A 43 -3.53 3.08 -15.88
CA LEU A 43 -3.29 4.19 -16.81
C LEU A 43 -3.46 3.73 -18.27
N ILE A 44 -2.76 2.67 -18.68
CA ILE A 44 -2.76 2.18 -20.07
C ILE A 44 -4.12 1.63 -20.49
N SER A 45 -4.82 0.92 -19.59
CA SER A 45 -6.19 0.46 -19.85
C SER A 45 -7.23 1.59 -19.91
N GLY A 46 -6.87 2.80 -19.47
CA GLY A 46 -7.76 3.94 -19.38
C GLY A 46 -8.70 3.93 -18.18
N ALA A 47 -8.64 2.92 -17.30
CA ALA A 47 -9.45 2.86 -16.09
C ALA A 47 -9.17 4.05 -15.15
N LEU A 48 -7.96 4.58 -15.15
CA LEU A 48 -7.57 5.70 -14.29
C LEU A 48 -8.10 7.07 -14.77
N LYS A 49 -8.67 7.16 -15.98
CA LYS A 49 -9.16 8.43 -16.54
C LYS A 49 -10.19 9.10 -15.65
N THR A 50 -11.11 8.33 -15.07
CA THR A 50 -12.14 8.84 -14.14
C THR A 50 -11.51 9.62 -13.00
N HIS A 51 -10.51 9.03 -12.35
CA HIS A 51 -9.77 9.71 -11.28
C HIS A 51 -9.04 10.96 -11.79
N LEU A 52 -8.23 10.82 -12.85
CA LEU A 52 -7.36 11.90 -13.33
C LEU A 52 -8.16 13.12 -13.79
N TYR A 53 -9.30 12.93 -14.46
CA TYR A 53 -10.13 14.05 -14.88
C TYR A 53 -10.88 14.72 -13.73
N ASN A 54 -11.14 14.00 -12.64
CA ASN A 54 -11.76 14.57 -11.44
C ASN A 54 -10.76 15.38 -10.60
N VAL A 55 -9.47 15.01 -10.57
CA VAL A 55 -8.47 15.70 -9.73
C VAL A 55 -7.58 16.69 -10.50
N ALA A 56 -7.42 16.52 -11.81
CA ALA A 56 -6.63 17.36 -12.69
C ALA A 56 -7.45 17.77 -13.93
N PRO A 57 -8.42 18.69 -13.79
CA PRO A 57 -9.37 19.04 -14.85
C PRO A 57 -8.72 19.68 -16.09
N GLU A 58 -7.51 20.24 -15.95
CA GLU A 58 -6.75 20.82 -17.06
C GLU A 58 -5.94 19.73 -17.78
N THR A 59 -4.77 19.37 -17.25
CA THR A 59 -3.86 18.39 -17.87
C THR A 59 -3.24 17.51 -16.81
N PRO A 60 -3.62 16.21 -16.75
CA PRO A 60 -2.95 15.24 -15.90
C PRO A 60 -1.45 15.15 -16.21
N SER A 61 -0.66 15.05 -15.16
CA SER A 61 0.79 15.05 -15.19
C SER A 61 1.37 13.78 -14.54
N LEU A 62 2.69 13.61 -14.64
CA LEU A 62 3.38 12.54 -13.91
C LEU A 62 3.22 12.68 -12.38
N ARG A 63 3.03 13.91 -11.86
CA ARG A 63 2.78 14.14 -10.44
C ARG A 63 1.47 13.48 -10.00
N ASP A 64 0.42 13.58 -10.80
CA ASP A 64 -0.89 12.97 -10.50
C ASP A 64 -0.81 11.44 -10.49
N LEU A 65 -0.01 10.87 -11.41
CA LEU A 65 0.29 9.43 -11.39
C LEU A 65 1.10 9.03 -10.15
N GLN A 66 2.08 9.84 -9.74
CA GLN A 66 2.86 9.59 -8.52
C GLN A 66 1.98 9.67 -7.27
N GLN A 67 1.05 10.62 -7.22
CA GLN A 67 0.07 10.72 -6.13
C GLN A 67 -0.89 9.52 -6.11
N THR A 68 -1.32 9.06 -7.28
CA THR A 68 -2.08 7.80 -7.42
C THR A 68 -1.27 6.62 -6.88
N PHE A 69 0.01 6.52 -7.21
CA PHE A 69 0.89 5.49 -6.66
C PHE A 69 0.96 5.55 -5.14
N CYS A 70 1.16 6.74 -4.56
CA CYS A 70 1.17 6.93 -3.10
C CYS A 70 -0.16 6.51 -2.45
N TYR A 71 -1.30 6.88 -3.05
CA TYR A 71 -2.62 6.42 -2.62
C TYR A 71 -2.69 4.89 -2.59
N LEU A 72 -2.34 4.25 -3.71
CA LEU A 72 -2.43 2.79 -3.84
C LEU A 72 -1.51 2.06 -2.86
N MET A 73 -0.32 2.58 -2.58
CA MET A 73 0.61 2.03 -1.58
C MET A 73 0.01 2.09 -0.17
N GLN A 74 -0.54 3.23 0.23
CA GLN A 74 -1.15 3.41 1.55
C GLN A 74 -2.42 2.56 1.70
N GLU A 75 -3.28 2.58 0.67
CA GLU A 75 -4.53 1.83 0.68
C GLU A 75 -4.29 0.32 0.63
N PHE A 76 -3.25 -0.14 -0.08
CA PHE A 76 -2.85 -1.54 -0.07
C PHE A 76 -2.28 -1.98 1.29
N GLN A 77 -1.47 -1.14 1.96
CA GLN A 77 -1.00 -1.41 3.33
C GLN A 77 -2.19 -1.63 4.28
N ARG A 78 -3.16 -0.72 4.26
CA ARG A 78 -4.37 -0.86 5.09
C ARG A 78 -5.15 -2.12 4.73
N PHE A 79 -5.35 -2.35 3.43
CA PHE A 79 -6.06 -3.53 2.93
C PHE A 79 -5.36 -4.85 3.32
N TRP A 80 -4.03 -4.88 3.29
CA TRP A 80 -3.24 -6.03 3.72
C TRP A 80 -3.46 -6.36 5.19
N VAL A 81 -3.42 -5.34 6.05
CA VAL A 81 -3.65 -5.50 7.49
C VAL A 81 -5.07 -5.98 7.75
N ASP A 82 -6.06 -5.43 7.05
CA ASP A 82 -7.48 -5.81 7.19
C ASP A 82 -7.77 -7.24 6.71
N GLU A 83 -7.08 -7.71 5.65
CA GLU A 83 -7.22 -9.08 5.15
C GLU A 83 -6.55 -10.13 6.05
N ASP A 84 -5.69 -9.70 6.98
CA ASP A 84 -4.96 -10.52 7.96
C ASP A 84 -4.41 -11.83 7.37
N PRO A 85 -3.62 -11.78 6.28
CA PRO A 85 -3.12 -12.98 5.63
C PRO A 85 -2.20 -13.77 6.56
N SER A 86 -2.23 -15.09 6.42
CA SER A 86 -1.42 -15.99 7.26
C SER A 86 0.08 -15.78 7.03
N ASP A 87 0.47 -15.55 5.77
CA ASP A 87 1.85 -15.31 5.36
C ASP A 87 1.93 -14.68 3.94
N ILE A 88 3.16 -14.45 3.48
CA ILE A 88 3.45 -13.85 2.18
C ILE A 88 2.97 -14.69 0.97
N MET A 89 2.71 -15.99 1.12
CA MET A 89 2.19 -16.83 0.03
C MET A 89 0.78 -16.40 -0.38
N GLU A 90 0.02 -15.77 0.51
CA GLU A 90 -1.28 -15.20 0.21
C GLU A 90 -1.21 -13.89 -0.60
N PHE A 91 -0.01 -13.37 -0.86
CA PHE A 91 0.19 -12.08 -1.50
C PHE A 91 -0.56 -11.96 -2.82
N ASN A 92 -0.45 -12.96 -3.69
CA ASN A 92 -1.12 -12.92 -4.99
C ASN A 92 -2.65 -12.89 -4.86
N ARG A 93 -3.22 -13.63 -3.89
CA ARG A 93 -4.65 -13.64 -3.60
C ARG A 93 -5.12 -12.25 -3.16
N VAL A 94 -4.44 -11.67 -2.19
CA VAL A 94 -4.75 -10.35 -1.62
C VAL A 94 -4.58 -9.26 -2.68
N ARG A 95 -3.46 -9.26 -3.43
CA ARG A 95 -3.18 -8.35 -4.56
C ARG A 95 -4.29 -8.39 -5.61
N SER A 96 -4.70 -9.58 -6.05
CA SER A 96 -5.78 -9.71 -7.04
C SER A 96 -7.13 -9.23 -6.52
N LYS A 97 -7.42 -9.42 -5.22
CA LYS A 97 -8.64 -8.90 -4.58
C LYS A 97 -8.61 -7.37 -4.52
N PHE A 98 -7.47 -6.79 -4.16
CA PHE A 98 -7.26 -5.35 -4.15
C PHE A 98 -7.43 -4.73 -5.54
N HIS A 99 -6.81 -5.30 -6.57
CA HIS A 99 -6.95 -4.83 -7.95
C HIS A 99 -8.43 -4.77 -8.38
N ARG A 100 -9.21 -5.82 -8.11
CA ARG A 100 -10.66 -5.82 -8.39
C ARG A 100 -11.44 -4.78 -7.58
N ARG A 101 -10.99 -4.43 -6.36
CA ARG A 101 -11.59 -3.35 -5.57
C ARG A 101 -11.34 -2.00 -6.22
N ILE A 102 -10.10 -1.69 -6.60
CA ILE A 102 -9.74 -0.42 -7.26
C ILE A 102 -10.47 -0.26 -8.60
N LEU A 103 -10.51 -1.31 -9.43
CA LEU A 103 -11.26 -1.29 -10.69
C LEU A 103 -12.76 -1.05 -10.49
N ARG A 104 -13.35 -1.55 -9.40
CA ARG A 104 -14.77 -1.30 -9.10
C ARG A 104 -14.99 0.14 -8.65
N GLN A 105 -14.10 0.71 -7.85
CA GLN A 105 -14.18 2.12 -7.45
C GLN A 105 -14.11 3.03 -8.68
N LEU A 106 -13.13 2.83 -9.55
CA LEU A 106 -12.92 3.65 -10.76
C LEU A 106 -14.06 3.62 -11.81
N LYS A 107 -15.07 2.76 -11.63
CA LYS A 107 -16.30 2.76 -12.45
C LYS A 107 -17.29 3.85 -12.05
N ASP A 108 -17.21 4.34 -10.82
CA ASP A 108 -18.01 5.46 -10.38
C ASP A 108 -17.40 6.76 -10.91
N LEU A 109 -18.21 7.52 -11.66
CA LEU A 109 -17.79 8.72 -12.39
C LEU A 109 -17.27 9.82 -11.47
N ASP A 110 -17.68 9.83 -10.20
CA ASP A 110 -17.27 10.83 -9.21
C ASP A 110 -16.05 10.38 -8.39
N THR A 111 -15.46 9.23 -8.71
CA THR A 111 -14.32 8.70 -7.95
C THR A 111 -13.09 9.58 -8.07
N ALA A 112 -12.54 9.94 -6.92
CA ALA A 112 -11.20 10.50 -6.78
C ALA A 112 -10.40 9.67 -5.76
N LEU A 113 -9.30 9.05 -6.21
CA LEU A 113 -8.39 8.27 -5.38
C LEU A 113 -7.44 9.19 -4.60
N CYS A 114 -7.99 9.97 -3.67
CA CYS A 114 -7.23 10.94 -2.89
C CYS A 114 -6.61 10.28 -1.65
N PRO A 115 -5.30 10.40 -1.43
CA PRO A 115 -4.70 10.05 -0.14
C PRO A 115 -5.32 10.93 0.95
N HIS A 116 -5.59 10.36 2.12
CA HIS A 116 -5.82 11.16 3.31
C HIS A 116 -4.46 11.73 3.74
N PHE A 117 -4.00 12.79 3.07
CA PHE A 117 -2.90 13.59 3.60
C PHE A 117 -3.47 14.48 4.70
N THR A 118 -2.94 14.35 5.91
CA THR A 118 -3.22 15.36 6.93
C THR A 118 -2.60 16.69 6.48
N ALA A 119 -3.13 17.82 6.93
CA ALA A 119 -2.61 19.14 6.51
C ALA A 119 -1.09 19.31 6.74
N SER A 120 -0.52 18.54 7.68
CA SER A 120 0.91 18.47 7.98
C SER A 120 1.74 17.79 6.88
N ASP A 121 1.15 16.88 6.10
CA ASP A 121 1.85 16.07 5.08
C ASP A 121 1.92 16.76 3.71
N LEU A 122 1.14 17.82 3.49
CA LEU A 122 1.13 18.57 2.22
C LEU A 122 2.48 19.19 1.87
N HIS A 123 3.28 19.56 2.88
CA HIS A 123 4.61 20.15 2.67
C HIS A 123 5.62 19.17 2.06
N LEU A 124 5.42 17.85 2.20
CA LEU A 124 6.32 16.83 1.68
C LEU A 124 6.05 16.49 0.20
N VAL A 125 4.85 16.79 -0.29
CA VAL A 125 4.40 16.43 -1.65
C VAL A 125 4.59 17.59 -2.65
N ASN A 126 4.85 18.81 -2.15
CA ASN A 126 5.06 20.03 -2.95
C ASN A 126 6.54 20.30 -3.33
N LEU A 127 7.39 19.27 -3.35
CA LEU A 127 8.73 19.35 -3.95
C LEU A 127 8.67 19.17 -5.48
#